data_AF-A0AAW9BRY8-F1
#
_entry.id   AF-A0AAW9BRY8-F1
#
_cell.length_a   1.000
_cell.length_b   1.000
_cell.length_c   1.000
_cell.angle_alpha   90.00
_cell.angle_beta   90.00
_cell.angle_gamma   90.00
#
_symmetry.space_group_name_H-M   'P 1'
#
loop_
_entity.id
_entity.type
_entity.pdbx_description
1 polymer ?
#
loop_
_entity_poly.entity_id
_entity_poly.type
_entity_poly.pdbx_seq_one_letter_code
_entity_poly.pdbx_strand_id
1 'polypeptide(L)'
;HFQVREDLGFAFTGEGEHLMVRIRKTGENTSFVANELAKACGVKSKDVSWAGLKDRHAVTEQWLSVHLPKGETPDFSTFLAQYPSIEILATDRHNKKLRPGDLIGNEFVVTLSEVTDVADVEQRLEKVKQVGVPNYFGSQRFGNDGNNLDEARRWGRENVRTRNQNKRSMYLSAARSWIFNRIVSARLENGVFDKFIDGDIAQTSQGLLAVDANNLADMQNKLALSEVEITAALAGDNALPTQTDALALEQPFIDEEPDLMALIRGNR
;
A
#
# COMPACT_ATOMS: atom_id res chain seq x y z
N HIS A 1 20.76 3.38 -3.65
CA HIS A 1 19.84 4.39 -4.22
C HIS A 1 18.44 4.32 -3.63
N PHE A 2 17.90 3.14 -3.33
CA PHE A 2 16.56 3.02 -2.75
C PHE A 2 16.64 2.35 -1.37
N GLN A 3 16.21 3.08 -0.33
CA GLN A 3 16.16 2.57 1.04
C GLN A 3 14.74 2.68 1.58
N VAL A 4 14.31 1.66 2.32
CA VAL A 4 12.98 1.59 2.94
C VAL A 4 13.16 1.23 4.41
N ARG A 5 12.58 2.00 5.31
CA ARG A 5 12.55 1.69 6.75
C ARG A 5 11.11 1.53 7.20
N GLU A 6 10.80 0.38 7.77
CA GLU A 6 9.47 0.08 8.29
C GLU A 6 9.18 0.89 9.57
N ASP A 7 7.98 1.45 9.64
CA ASP A 7 7.43 2.07 10.83
C ASP A 7 6.19 1.30 11.31
N LEU A 8 6.31 0.66 12.47
CA LEU A 8 5.21 -0.09 13.08
C LEU A 8 4.15 0.83 13.71
N GLY A 9 4.53 2.06 14.09
CA GLY A 9 3.64 3.00 14.79
C GLY A 9 3.39 2.67 16.27
N PHE A 10 4.13 1.72 16.84
CA PHE A 10 4.07 1.38 18.26
C PHE A 10 5.41 0.87 18.79
N ALA A 11 5.59 0.97 20.10
CA ALA A 11 6.74 0.41 20.81
C ALA A 11 6.45 -1.01 21.30
N PHE A 12 7.50 -1.82 21.45
CA PHE A 12 7.37 -3.16 22.03
C PHE A 12 7.25 -3.11 23.55
N THR A 13 6.74 -4.19 24.12
CA THR A 13 6.42 -4.26 25.55
C THR A 13 7.64 -4.55 26.42
N GLY A 14 8.79 -4.92 25.85
CA GLY A 14 9.98 -5.34 26.59
C GLY A 14 9.89 -6.76 27.18
N GLU A 15 8.71 -7.37 27.13
CA GLU A 15 8.43 -8.72 27.61
C GLU A 15 7.41 -9.44 26.70
N GLY A 16 7.30 -10.75 26.89
CA GLY A 16 6.34 -11.61 26.19
C GLY A 16 7.00 -12.77 25.45
N GLU A 17 6.22 -13.54 24.70
CA GLU A 17 6.67 -14.76 24.04
C GLU A 17 7.28 -14.55 22.65
N HIS A 18 7.27 -13.32 22.12
CA HIS A 18 7.81 -13.02 20.80
C HIS A 18 9.12 -12.25 20.90
N LEU A 19 10.16 -12.76 20.25
CA LEU A 19 11.39 -12.03 19.99
C LEU A 19 11.21 -11.20 18.72
N MET A 20 11.28 -9.89 18.87
CA MET A 20 11.27 -8.93 17.78
C MET A 20 12.70 -8.72 17.32
N VAL A 21 12.94 -8.83 16.02
CA VAL A 21 14.26 -8.68 15.41
C VAL A 21 14.16 -7.67 14.27
N ARG A 22 14.80 -6.50 14.43
CA ARG A 22 14.94 -5.51 13.36
C ARG A 22 16.11 -5.90 12.51
N ILE A 23 15.84 -6.22 11.26
CA ILE A 23 16.86 -6.57 10.29
C ILE A 23 17.04 -5.44 9.28
N ARG A 24 18.26 -5.24 8.82
CA ARG A 24 18.57 -4.60 7.54
C ARG A 24 18.97 -5.69 6.55
N LYS A 25 18.39 -5.68 5.35
CA LYS A 25 18.75 -6.61 4.28
C LYS A 25 19.02 -5.89 2.97
N THR A 26 19.92 -6.44 2.16
CA THR A 26 20.20 -5.98 0.79
C THR A 26 20.20 -7.17 -0.18
N GLY A 27 19.36 -7.14 -1.22
CA GLY A 27 19.34 -8.20 -2.25
C GLY A 27 18.56 -9.47 -1.90
N GLU A 28 18.03 -9.56 -0.67
CA GLU A 28 17.29 -10.72 -0.17
C GLU A 28 15.78 -10.49 -0.11
N ASN A 29 15.01 -11.58 -0.25
CA ASN A 29 13.56 -11.57 -0.05
C ASN A 29 13.20 -11.72 1.43
N THR A 30 12.15 -11.05 1.91
CA THR A 30 11.69 -11.16 3.32
C THR A 30 11.43 -12.62 3.73
N SER A 31 10.80 -13.41 2.86
CA SER A 31 10.49 -14.82 3.15
C SER A 31 11.74 -15.70 3.28
N PHE A 32 12.79 -15.41 2.51
CA PHE A 32 14.07 -16.11 2.62
C PHE A 32 14.72 -15.81 3.98
N VAL A 33 14.84 -14.53 4.33
CA VAL A 33 15.44 -14.13 5.61
C VAL A 33 14.65 -14.70 6.80
N ALA A 34 13.32 -14.69 6.74
CA ALA A 34 12.48 -15.25 7.79
C ALA A 34 12.71 -16.77 7.99
N ASN A 35 12.91 -17.52 6.91
CA ASN A 35 13.19 -18.96 6.99
C ASN A 35 14.57 -19.25 7.59
N GLU A 36 15.59 -18.48 7.20
CA GLU A 36 16.94 -18.67 7.73
C GLU A 36 17.04 -18.21 9.20
N LEU A 37 16.34 -17.13 9.56
CA LEU A 37 16.19 -16.70 10.95
C LEU A 37 15.47 -17.77 11.79
N ALA A 38 14.44 -18.42 11.26
CA ALA A 38 13.75 -19.51 11.95
C ALA A 38 14.72 -20.64 12.33
N LYS A 39 15.60 -21.03 11.39
CA LYS A 39 16.63 -22.04 11.62
C LYS A 39 17.63 -21.60 12.69
N ALA A 40 18.10 -20.35 12.63
CA ALA A 40 19.01 -19.78 13.63
C ALA A 40 18.40 -19.77 15.04
N CYS A 41 17.08 -19.56 15.13
CA CYS A 41 16.33 -19.59 16.39
C CYS A 41 15.88 -21.01 16.80
N GLY A 42 16.08 -22.04 15.97
CA GLY A 42 15.62 -23.40 16.24
C GLY A 42 14.09 -23.59 16.22
N VAL A 43 13.36 -22.71 15.53
CA VAL A 43 11.88 -22.75 15.43
C VAL A 43 11.41 -23.08 14.02
N LYS A 44 10.10 -23.29 13.83
CA LYS A 44 9.53 -23.56 12.49
C LYS A 44 9.32 -22.24 11.76
N SER A 45 9.40 -22.25 10.43
CA SER A 45 9.17 -21.05 9.60
C SER A 45 7.84 -20.33 9.91
N LYS A 46 6.78 -21.07 10.23
CA LYS A 46 5.46 -20.51 10.56
C LYS A 46 5.44 -19.69 11.87
N ASP A 47 6.45 -19.90 12.71
CA ASP A 47 6.62 -19.22 13.99
C ASP A 47 7.35 -17.88 13.80
N VAL A 48 7.84 -17.59 12.60
CA VAL A 48 8.35 -16.28 12.17
C VAL A 48 7.29 -15.55 11.34
N SER A 49 7.11 -14.26 11.59
CA SER A 49 6.18 -13.40 10.83
C SER A 49 6.69 -11.98 10.70
N TRP A 50 6.01 -11.17 9.88
CA TRP A 50 6.38 -9.80 9.53
C TRP A 50 5.12 -8.97 9.23
N ALA A 51 5.26 -7.63 9.26
CA ALA A 51 4.15 -6.72 8.98
C ALA A 51 3.91 -6.50 7.48
N GLY A 52 4.97 -6.50 6.66
CA GLY A 52 4.85 -6.33 5.21
C GLY A 52 5.99 -6.98 4.45
N LEU A 53 5.76 -7.27 3.17
CA LEU A 53 6.86 -7.62 2.26
C LEU A 53 7.66 -6.36 1.93
N LYS A 54 8.96 -6.51 1.71
CA LYS A 54 9.86 -5.43 1.33
C LYS A 54 10.61 -5.78 0.06
N ASP A 55 10.92 -4.77 -0.74
CA ASP A 55 11.60 -4.94 -2.02
C ASP A 55 12.90 -5.71 -1.91
N ARG A 56 13.17 -6.56 -2.90
CA ARG A 56 14.43 -7.28 -3.02
C ARG A 56 15.58 -6.37 -3.46
N HIS A 57 15.29 -5.50 -4.43
CA HIS A 57 16.27 -4.61 -5.05
C HIS A 57 16.34 -3.26 -4.31
N ALA A 58 16.52 -3.32 -3.00
CA ALA A 58 16.57 -2.17 -2.10
C ALA A 58 17.36 -2.51 -0.84
N VAL A 59 17.80 -1.48 -0.11
CA VAL A 59 18.23 -1.64 1.28
C VAL A 59 17.01 -1.48 2.17
N THR A 60 16.59 -2.53 2.85
CA THR A 60 15.31 -2.51 3.59
C THR A 60 15.50 -2.85 5.04
N GLU A 61 14.94 -2.03 5.92
CA GLU A 61 14.82 -2.28 7.34
C GLU A 61 13.39 -2.68 7.69
N GLN A 62 13.22 -3.82 8.36
CA GLN A 62 11.90 -4.32 8.79
C GLN A 62 12.01 -5.13 10.08
N TRP A 63 10.88 -5.27 10.76
CA TRP A 63 10.77 -6.14 11.93
C TRP A 63 10.27 -7.53 11.55
N LEU A 64 10.94 -8.53 12.10
CA LEU A 64 10.48 -9.90 12.13
C LEU A 64 10.10 -10.27 13.57
N SER A 65 9.01 -11.01 13.72
CA SER A 65 8.54 -11.55 15.00
C SER A 65 8.78 -13.05 15.01
N VAL A 66 9.60 -13.54 15.94
CA VAL A 66 9.85 -14.97 16.15
C VAL A 66 9.12 -15.41 17.43
N HIS A 67 8.20 -16.37 17.35
CA HIS A 67 7.59 -16.96 18.54
C HIS A 67 8.63 -17.81 19.28
N LEU A 68 9.08 -17.31 20.42
CA LEU A 68 10.13 -17.90 21.26
C LEU A 68 9.70 -17.81 22.74
N PRO A 69 8.69 -18.60 23.15
CA PRO A 69 8.06 -18.50 24.47
C PRO A 69 9.00 -18.87 25.62
N LYS A 70 9.98 -19.74 25.34
CA LYS A 70 11.00 -20.18 26.29
C LYS A 70 12.36 -19.96 25.63
N GLY A 71 13.24 -19.21 26.29
CA GLY A 71 14.61 -19.02 25.82
C GLY A 71 15.08 -17.57 25.90
N GLU A 72 16.37 -17.42 26.14
CA GLU A 72 17.09 -16.16 25.93
C GLU A 72 17.19 -15.85 24.43
N THR A 73 17.58 -14.63 24.10
CA THR A 73 17.86 -14.25 22.71
C THR A 73 18.97 -15.15 22.15
N PRO A 74 18.77 -15.85 21.01
CA PRO A 74 19.81 -16.68 20.40
C PRO A 74 21.05 -15.89 19.99
N ASP A 75 22.20 -16.56 19.95
CA ASP A 75 23.39 -15.99 19.31
C ASP A 75 23.26 -16.05 17.79
N PHE A 76 23.23 -14.88 17.16
CA PHE A 76 23.09 -14.74 15.71
C PHE A 76 24.42 -14.72 14.96
N SER A 77 25.57 -14.86 15.64
CA SER A 77 26.90 -14.71 15.03
C SER A 77 27.13 -15.64 13.84
N THR A 78 26.72 -16.91 13.95
CA THR A 78 26.84 -17.89 12.85
C THR A 78 25.93 -17.53 11.68
N PHE A 79 24.71 -17.10 11.96
CA PHE A 79 23.73 -16.66 10.96
C PHE A 79 24.25 -15.43 10.18
N LEU A 80 24.76 -14.42 10.89
CA LEU A 80 25.29 -13.20 10.28
C LEU A 80 26.58 -13.45 9.49
N ALA A 81 27.45 -14.36 9.95
CA ALA A 81 28.63 -14.78 9.21
C ALA A 81 28.28 -15.49 7.89
N GLN A 82 27.19 -16.27 7.88
CA GLN A 82 26.70 -16.96 6.68
C GLN A 82 26.01 -16.01 5.70
N TYR A 83 25.32 -14.98 6.20
CA TYR A 83 24.53 -14.05 5.40
C TYR A 83 25.01 -12.60 5.58
N PRO A 84 26.13 -12.20 4.96
CA PRO A 84 26.70 -10.86 5.10
C PRO A 84 25.83 -9.75 4.51
N SER A 85 24.81 -10.10 3.73
CA SER A 85 23.80 -9.18 3.20
C SER A 85 22.72 -8.79 4.22
N ILE A 86 22.78 -9.35 5.43
CA ILE A 86 21.81 -9.18 6.51
C ILE A 86 22.53 -8.64 7.75
N GLU A 87 21.96 -7.62 8.37
CA GLU A 87 22.39 -7.09 9.66
C GLU A 87 21.21 -7.16 10.64
N ILE A 88 21.48 -7.46 11.91
CA ILE A 88 20.50 -7.28 12.99
C ILE A 88 20.80 -5.94 13.66
N LEU A 89 19.86 -5.01 13.56
CA LEU A 89 20.00 -3.64 14.07
C LEU A 89 19.53 -3.51 15.52
N ALA A 90 18.52 -4.29 15.89
CA ALA A 90 17.92 -4.26 17.23
C ALA A 90 17.15 -5.55 17.50
N THR A 91 17.00 -5.88 18.78
CA THR A 91 16.08 -6.93 19.25
C THR A 91 15.29 -6.44 20.45
N ASP A 92 14.06 -6.92 20.61
CA ASP A 92 13.22 -6.63 21.77
C ASP A 92 12.25 -7.80 22.03
N ARG A 93 11.45 -7.74 23.09
CA ARG A 93 10.38 -8.70 23.38
C ARG A 93 9.01 -8.06 23.26
N HIS A 94 8.07 -8.84 22.75
CA HIS A 94 6.68 -8.43 22.68
C HIS A 94 5.71 -9.56 23.05
N ASN A 95 4.54 -9.18 23.55
CA ASN A 95 3.48 -10.12 23.95
C ASN A 95 2.60 -10.58 22.78
N LYS A 96 2.71 -9.95 21.60
CA LYS A 96 1.92 -10.30 20.42
C LYS A 96 2.80 -10.59 19.22
N LYS A 97 2.35 -11.54 18.39
CA LYS A 97 2.91 -11.84 17.08
C LYS A 97 2.66 -10.66 16.12
N LEU A 98 3.68 -10.24 15.39
CA LEU A 98 3.53 -9.28 14.29
C LEU A 98 2.79 -9.94 13.11
N ARG A 99 1.74 -9.31 12.58
CA ARG A 99 0.90 -9.84 11.49
C ARG A 99 0.98 -8.95 10.25
N PRO A 100 0.71 -9.50 9.05
CA PRO A 100 0.59 -8.69 7.85
C PRO A 100 -0.41 -7.55 8.05
N GLY A 101 0.03 -6.32 7.82
CA GLY A 101 -0.74 -5.09 8.06
C GLY A 101 -0.46 -4.40 9.41
N ASP A 102 0.31 -4.99 10.31
CA ASP A 102 0.71 -4.37 11.60
C ASP A 102 1.84 -3.34 11.41
N LEU A 103 1.65 -2.38 10.50
CA LEU A 103 2.53 -1.22 10.29
C LEU A 103 1.70 0.01 9.94
N ILE A 104 2.19 1.19 10.29
CA ILE A 104 1.55 2.46 9.89
C ILE A 104 2.10 2.96 8.56
N GLY A 105 3.32 2.58 8.18
CA GLY A 105 3.93 3.05 6.95
C GLY A 105 5.39 2.67 6.78
N ASN A 106 6.04 3.32 5.82
CA ASN A 106 7.46 3.17 5.58
C ASN A 106 8.08 4.55 5.32
N GLU A 107 9.26 4.77 5.86
CA GLU A 107 10.12 5.90 5.51
C GLU A 107 10.97 5.49 4.29
N PHE A 108 11.00 6.36 3.28
CA PHE A 108 11.78 6.13 2.06
C PHE A 108 12.93 7.12 1.98
N VAL A 109 14.13 6.61 1.70
CA VAL A 109 15.29 7.44 1.31
C VAL A 109 15.65 7.07 -0.12
N VAL A 110 15.40 8.00 -1.04
CA VAL A 110 15.57 7.79 -2.47
C VAL A 110 16.64 8.74 -3.00
N THR A 111 17.62 8.19 -3.72
CA THR A 111 18.65 8.94 -4.43
C THR A 111 18.40 8.83 -5.93
N LEU A 112 17.93 9.92 -6.54
CA LEU A 112 17.86 10.05 -8.00
C LEU A 112 19.27 10.29 -8.55
N SER A 113 19.67 9.52 -9.56
CA SER A 113 20.96 9.66 -10.23
C SER A 113 20.73 10.04 -11.69
N GLU A 114 21.73 10.64 -12.35
CA GLU A 114 21.63 11.05 -13.76
C GLU A 114 20.47 12.03 -14.04
N VAL A 115 20.21 12.93 -13.08
CA VAL A 115 19.16 13.95 -13.21
C VAL A 115 19.57 14.98 -14.27
N THR A 116 18.76 15.10 -15.33
CA THR A 116 19.04 16.02 -16.45
C THR A 116 18.78 17.48 -16.11
N ASP A 117 17.79 17.75 -15.24
CA ASP A 117 17.42 19.08 -14.78
C ASP A 117 17.09 19.03 -13.29
N VAL A 118 18.05 19.47 -12.46
CA VAL A 118 17.90 19.45 -11.00
C VAL A 118 16.89 20.52 -10.54
N ALA A 119 16.84 21.68 -11.21
CA ALA A 119 15.99 22.79 -10.81
C ALA A 119 14.50 22.46 -11.03
N ASP A 120 14.15 21.81 -12.15
CA ASP A 120 12.79 21.31 -12.39
C ASP A 120 12.37 20.27 -11.33
N VAL A 121 13.28 19.37 -10.94
CA VAL A 121 13.01 18.38 -9.88
C VAL A 121 12.77 19.06 -8.53
N GLU A 122 13.60 20.03 -8.14
CA GLU A 122 13.43 20.78 -6.89
C GLU A 122 12.09 21.54 -6.86
N GLN A 123 11.72 22.18 -7.98
CA GLN A 123 10.42 22.85 -8.10
C GLN A 123 9.25 21.88 -7.93
N ARG A 124 9.34 20.68 -8.53
CA ARG A 124 8.32 19.64 -8.37
C ARG A 124 8.24 19.13 -6.93
N LEU A 125 9.38 18.97 -6.25
CA LEU A 125 9.41 18.54 -4.85
C LEU A 125 8.73 19.54 -3.92
N GLU A 126 8.92 20.84 -4.14
CA GLU A 126 8.19 21.88 -3.40
C GLU A 126 6.67 21.80 -3.64
N LYS A 127 6.23 21.49 -4.87
CA LYS A 127 4.82 21.25 -5.15
C LYS A 127 4.31 19.99 -4.43
N VAL A 128 5.07 18.89 -4.47
CA VAL A 128 4.72 17.65 -3.76
C VAL A 128 4.60 17.87 -2.26
N LYS A 129 5.45 18.71 -1.67
CA LYS A 129 5.36 19.05 -0.25
C LYS A 129 4.07 19.80 0.11
N GLN A 130 3.53 20.58 -0.83
CA GLN A 130 2.32 21.38 -0.61
C GLN A 130 1.03 20.59 -0.84
N VAL A 131 0.97 19.81 -1.93
CA VAL A 131 -0.29 19.16 -2.38
C VAL A 131 -0.22 17.64 -2.45
N GLY A 132 0.94 17.06 -2.12
CA GLY A 132 1.18 15.62 -2.24
C GLY A 132 1.36 15.17 -3.69
N VAL A 133 1.11 13.87 -3.90
CA VAL A 133 1.10 13.23 -5.22
C VAL A 133 -0.19 12.44 -5.39
N PRO A 134 -0.64 12.22 -6.63
CA PRO A 134 -1.75 11.32 -6.89
C PRO A 134 -1.45 9.91 -6.38
N ASN A 135 -2.36 9.36 -5.56
CA ASN A 135 -2.21 8.04 -4.95
C ASN A 135 -2.54 6.90 -5.94
N TYR A 136 -1.89 6.90 -7.11
CA TYR A 136 -2.13 5.91 -8.15
C TYR A 136 -1.74 4.50 -7.73
N PHE A 137 -2.49 3.51 -8.21
CA PHE A 137 -1.98 2.16 -8.32
C PHE A 137 -0.91 2.10 -9.43
N GLY A 138 0.33 1.77 -9.07
CA GLY A 138 1.43 1.63 -10.02
C GLY A 138 1.26 0.49 -11.02
N SER A 139 2.04 0.52 -12.10
CA SER A 139 1.96 -0.43 -13.24
C SER A 139 1.98 -1.91 -12.81
N GLN A 140 2.76 -2.25 -11.79
CA GLN A 140 2.84 -3.61 -11.23
C GLN A 140 1.47 -4.16 -10.81
N ARG A 141 0.52 -3.31 -10.40
CA ARG A 141 -0.85 -3.71 -10.04
C ARG A 141 -1.58 -4.38 -11.20
N PHE A 142 -1.25 -3.99 -12.43
CA PHE A 142 -1.90 -4.45 -13.65
C PHE A 142 -1.18 -5.65 -14.30
N GLY A 143 -0.17 -6.19 -13.62
CA GLY A 143 0.64 -7.31 -14.13
C GLY A 143 1.62 -6.88 -15.22
N ASN A 144 2.40 -7.85 -15.72
CA ASN A 144 3.35 -7.60 -16.80
C ASN A 144 2.60 -7.12 -18.04
N ASP A 145 3.01 -5.97 -18.58
CA ASP A 145 2.43 -5.32 -19.76
C ASP A 145 0.90 -5.15 -19.70
N GLY A 146 0.31 -5.05 -18.50
CA GLY A 146 -1.14 -4.85 -18.33
C GLY A 146 -1.98 -6.13 -18.42
N ASN A 147 -1.37 -7.31 -18.51
CA ASN A 147 -2.07 -8.58 -18.72
C ASN A 147 -3.18 -8.87 -17.70
N ASN A 148 -3.05 -8.43 -16.43
CA ASN A 148 -4.12 -8.64 -15.44
C ASN A 148 -5.36 -7.81 -15.76
N LEU A 149 -5.19 -6.62 -16.34
CA LEU A 149 -6.29 -5.75 -16.76
C LEU A 149 -6.99 -6.32 -18.00
N ASP A 150 -6.22 -6.80 -18.98
CA ASP A 150 -6.77 -7.42 -20.19
C ASP A 150 -7.55 -8.69 -19.86
N GLU A 151 -7.01 -9.54 -18.99
CA GLU A 151 -7.71 -10.73 -18.50
C GLU A 151 -8.96 -10.36 -17.67
N ALA A 152 -8.93 -9.25 -16.93
CA ALA A 152 -10.09 -8.75 -16.22
C ALA A 152 -11.21 -8.33 -17.19
N ARG A 153 -10.90 -7.58 -18.26
CA ARG A 153 -11.88 -7.22 -19.31
C ARG A 153 -12.41 -8.45 -20.02
N ARG A 154 -11.51 -9.36 -20.41
CA ARG A 154 -11.88 -10.61 -21.08
C ARG A 154 -12.83 -11.45 -20.23
N TRP A 155 -12.54 -11.59 -18.93
CA TRP A 155 -13.45 -12.28 -18.02
C TRP A 155 -14.83 -11.62 -18.04
N GLY A 156 -14.90 -10.30 -17.82
CA GLY A 156 -16.16 -9.57 -17.84
C GLY A 156 -17.00 -9.82 -19.09
N ARG A 157 -16.34 -9.78 -20.25
CA ARG A 157 -16.95 -9.99 -21.58
C ARG A 157 -17.42 -11.42 -21.83
N GLU A 158 -16.56 -12.39 -21.54
CA GLU A 158 -16.77 -13.80 -21.86
C GLU A 158 -17.40 -14.60 -20.70
N ASN A 159 -17.59 -13.98 -19.53
CA ASN A 159 -18.02 -14.61 -18.27
C ASN A 159 -17.14 -15.83 -17.89
N VAL A 160 -15.83 -15.75 -18.16
CA VAL A 160 -14.87 -16.85 -17.93
C VAL A 160 -14.61 -17.02 -16.44
N ARG A 161 -15.15 -18.08 -15.83
CA ARG A 161 -14.92 -18.34 -14.40
C ARG A 161 -13.64 -19.15 -14.19
N THR A 162 -12.68 -18.59 -13.45
CA THR A 162 -11.54 -19.39 -12.94
C THR A 162 -11.87 -19.99 -11.57
N ARG A 163 -11.45 -21.24 -11.35
CA ARG A 163 -11.48 -21.89 -10.03
C ARG A 163 -10.36 -21.39 -9.11
N ASN A 164 -9.36 -20.69 -9.65
CA ASN A 164 -8.23 -20.18 -8.88
C ASN A 164 -8.59 -18.85 -8.18
N GLN A 165 -8.85 -18.92 -6.87
CA GLN A 165 -9.25 -17.76 -6.07
C GLN A 165 -8.22 -16.62 -6.08
N ASN A 166 -6.92 -16.93 -6.13
CA ASN A 166 -5.87 -15.92 -6.15
C ASN A 166 -5.88 -15.14 -7.46
N LYS A 167 -6.03 -15.83 -8.61
CA LYS A 167 -6.17 -15.16 -9.91
C LYS A 167 -7.43 -14.29 -9.97
N ARG A 168 -8.55 -14.79 -9.45
CA ARG A 168 -9.81 -14.02 -9.35
C ARG A 168 -9.61 -12.73 -8.55
N SER A 169 -9.03 -12.82 -7.35
CA SER A 169 -8.75 -11.66 -6.50
C SER A 169 -7.83 -10.64 -7.19
N MET A 170 -6.81 -11.13 -7.89
CA MET A 170 -5.87 -10.29 -8.63
C MET A 170 -6.55 -9.51 -9.77
N TYR A 171 -7.37 -10.16 -10.59
CA TYR A 171 -8.08 -9.50 -11.70
C TYR A 171 -9.12 -8.49 -11.19
N LEU A 172 -9.85 -8.82 -10.11
CA LEU A 172 -10.75 -7.88 -9.44
C LEU A 172 -10.01 -6.67 -8.85
N SER A 173 -8.80 -6.88 -8.33
CA SER A 173 -7.96 -5.77 -7.87
C SER A 173 -7.54 -4.89 -9.05
N ALA A 174 -7.08 -5.47 -10.16
CA ALA A 174 -6.66 -4.73 -11.34
C ALA A 174 -7.81 -3.90 -11.93
N ALA A 175 -9.01 -4.48 -12.06
CA ALA A 175 -10.20 -3.80 -12.58
C ALA A 175 -10.56 -2.53 -11.78
N ARG A 176 -10.69 -2.65 -10.46
CA ARG A 176 -11.07 -1.52 -9.60
C ARG A 176 -9.97 -0.46 -9.53
N SER A 177 -8.71 -0.88 -9.48
CA SER A 177 -7.56 0.02 -9.49
C SER A 177 -7.45 0.82 -10.79
N TRP A 178 -7.86 0.25 -11.93
CA TRP A 178 -7.83 0.94 -13.21
C TRP A 178 -8.84 2.09 -13.25
N ILE A 179 -10.09 1.81 -12.88
CA ILE A 179 -11.17 2.81 -12.81
C ILE A 179 -10.77 3.93 -11.82
N PHE A 180 -10.27 3.56 -10.64
CA PHE A 180 -9.76 4.53 -9.66
C PHE A 180 -8.67 5.44 -10.25
N ASN A 181 -7.65 4.88 -10.92
CA ASN A 181 -6.60 5.68 -11.54
C ASN A 181 -7.17 6.64 -12.58
N ARG A 182 -8.16 6.21 -13.38
CA ARG A 182 -8.80 7.08 -14.38
C ARG A 182 -9.54 8.24 -13.75
N ILE A 183 -10.26 8.02 -12.65
CA ILE A 183 -10.92 9.07 -11.88
C ILE A 183 -9.90 10.07 -11.31
N VAL A 184 -8.81 9.57 -10.71
CA VAL A 184 -7.75 10.44 -10.16
C VAL A 184 -7.10 11.29 -11.27
N SER A 185 -6.87 10.70 -12.46
CA SER A 185 -6.38 11.47 -13.62
C SER A 185 -7.36 12.56 -14.04
N ALA A 186 -8.66 12.29 -14.06
CA ALA A 186 -9.66 13.28 -14.39
C ALA A 186 -9.67 14.45 -13.39
N ARG A 187 -9.50 14.18 -12.09
CA ARG A 187 -9.36 15.24 -11.09
C ARG A 187 -8.15 16.14 -11.35
N LEU A 188 -7.02 15.57 -11.77
CA LEU A 188 -5.83 16.34 -12.14
C LEU A 188 -6.07 17.20 -13.38
N GLU A 189 -6.63 16.59 -14.43
CA GLU A 189 -6.92 17.27 -15.70
C GLU A 189 -7.91 18.43 -15.53
N ASN A 190 -8.87 18.30 -14.60
CA ASN A 190 -9.85 19.33 -14.28
C ASN A 190 -9.36 20.34 -13.21
N GLY A 191 -8.15 20.19 -12.68
CA GLY A 191 -7.60 21.10 -11.66
C GLY A 191 -8.37 21.07 -10.33
N VAL A 192 -8.88 19.89 -9.96
CA VAL A 192 -9.65 19.63 -8.73
C VAL A 192 -9.01 18.51 -7.88
N PHE A 193 -7.74 18.20 -8.11
CA PHE A 193 -7.02 17.16 -7.38
C PHE A 193 -6.87 17.46 -5.88
N ASP A 194 -6.62 18.72 -5.53
CA ASP A 194 -6.24 19.20 -4.20
C ASP A 194 -7.33 20.03 -3.51
N LYS A 195 -8.57 19.93 -3.99
CA LYS A 195 -9.72 20.63 -3.40
C LYS A 195 -11.00 19.81 -3.51
N PHE A 196 -11.91 20.05 -2.58
CA PHE A 196 -13.24 19.49 -2.66
C PHE A 196 -14.08 20.19 -3.73
N ILE A 197 -14.95 19.43 -4.38
CA ILE A 197 -16.06 19.91 -5.19
C ILE A 197 -17.38 19.43 -4.58
N ASP A 198 -18.50 20.03 -5.01
CA ASP A 198 -19.81 19.64 -4.50
C ASP A 198 -20.09 18.15 -4.79
N GLY A 199 -20.60 17.44 -3.78
CA GLY A 199 -20.93 16.02 -3.85
C GLY A 199 -19.74 15.07 -3.63
N ASP A 200 -18.55 15.58 -3.28
CA ASP A 200 -17.41 14.74 -2.93
C ASP A 200 -17.65 13.90 -1.67
N ILE A 201 -16.81 12.88 -1.48
CA ILE A 201 -16.73 12.15 -0.21
C ILE A 201 -15.37 12.45 0.46
N ALA A 202 -15.44 13.00 1.66
CA ALA A 202 -14.30 13.23 2.55
C ALA A 202 -14.05 12.02 3.44
N GLN A 203 -12.80 11.56 3.51
CA GLN A 203 -12.35 10.61 4.53
C GLN A 203 -11.94 11.41 5.77
N THR A 204 -12.60 11.13 6.89
CA THR A 204 -12.34 11.73 8.20
C THR A 204 -11.88 10.67 9.19
N SER A 205 -11.43 11.09 10.39
CA SER A 205 -11.14 10.17 11.50
C SER A 205 -12.35 9.38 11.99
N GLN A 206 -13.56 9.85 11.73
CA GLN A 206 -14.82 9.22 12.12
C GLN A 206 -15.45 8.37 11.00
N GLY A 207 -14.84 8.36 9.81
CA GLY A 207 -15.35 7.66 8.63
C GLY A 207 -15.57 8.60 7.44
N LEU A 208 -16.40 8.14 6.49
CA LEU A 208 -16.71 8.86 5.26
C LEU A 208 -17.83 9.89 5.50
N LEU A 209 -17.68 11.09 4.96
CA LEU A 209 -18.66 12.17 5.03
C LEU A 209 -18.89 12.76 3.64
N ALA A 210 -20.16 12.98 3.28
CA ALA A 210 -20.50 13.68 2.04
C ALA A 210 -20.22 15.19 2.17
N VAL A 211 -19.62 15.75 1.14
CA VAL A 211 -19.33 17.17 1.00
C VAL A 211 -20.41 17.79 0.14
N ASP A 212 -21.04 18.84 0.66
CA ASP A 212 -22.10 19.58 -0.03
C ASP A 212 -21.90 21.09 0.13
N ALA A 213 -22.73 21.88 -0.53
CA ALA A 213 -22.70 23.34 -0.43
C ALA A 213 -22.76 23.89 1.02
N ASN A 214 -23.29 23.14 1.99
CA ASN A 214 -23.41 23.59 3.38
C ASN A 214 -22.11 23.39 4.18
N ASN A 215 -21.29 22.38 3.83
CA ASN A 215 -20.07 22.04 4.57
C ASN A 215 -18.78 22.22 3.76
N LEU A 216 -18.86 22.53 2.45
CA LEU A 216 -17.71 22.63 1.55
C LEU A 216 -16.60 23.54 2.08
N ALA A 217 -16.95 24.72 2.59
CA ALA A 217 -15.95 25.66 3.12
C ALA A 217 -15.24 25.13 4.38
N ASP A 218 -15.96 24.45 5.27
CA ASP A 218 -15.38 23.80 6.46
C ASP A 218 -14.47 22.64 6.05
N MET A 219 -14.92 21.80 5.10
CA MET A 219 -14.13 20.68 4.58
C MET A 219 -12.85 21.16 3.88
N GLN A 220 -12.91 22.26 3.14
CA GLN A 220 -11.72 22.83 2.49
C GLN A 220 -10.70 23.33 3.52
N ASN A 221 -11.15 23.94 4.63
CA ASN A 221 -10.27 24.36 5.71
C ASN A 221 -9.62 23.14 6.40
N LYS A 222 -10.39 22.09 6.66
CA LYS A 222 -9.88 20.85 7.25
C LYS A 222 -8.90 20.12 6.33
N LEU A 223 -9.13 20.16 5.02
CA LEU A 223 -8.20 19.61 4.03
C LEU A 223 -6.86 20.34 4.07
N ALA A 224 -6.88 21.67 4.15
CA ALA A 224 -5.66 22.47 4.25
C ALA A 224 -4.85 22.21 5.54
N LEU A 225 -5.52 21.71 6.59
CA LEU A 225 -4.90 21.27 7.85
C LEU A 225 -4.56 19.77 7.88
N SER A 226 -4.80 19.04 6.78
CA SER A 226 -4.62 17.58 6.68
C SER A 226 -5.45 16.79 7.70
N GLU A 227 -6.60 17.32 8.13
CA GLU A 227 -7.53 16.63 9.05
C GLU A 227 -8.52 15.71 8.33
N VAL A 228 -8.72 15.97 7.02
CA VAL A 228 -9.56 15.17 6.13
C VAL A 228 -8.85 14.97 4.80
N GLU A 229 -9.21 13.90 4.09
CA GLU A 229 -8.68 13.59 2.77
C GLU A 229 -9.82 13.51 1.75
N ILE A 230 -9.53 13.88 0.50
CA ILE A 230 -10.47 13.67 -0.61
C ILE A 230 -10.34 12.22 -1.08
N THR A 231 -11.47 11.58 -1.35
CA THR A 231 -11.51 10.20 -1.86
C THR A 231 -11.79 10.16 -3.36
N ALA A 232 -11.49 9.01 -3.98
CA ALA A 232 -11.94 8.67 -5.32
C ALA A 232 -12.49 7.24 -5.31
N ALA A 233 -13.48 6.96 -6.15
CA ALA A 233 -14.19 5.70 -6.10
C ALA A 233 -13.31 4.48 -6.44
N LEU A 234 -13.39 3.46 -5.57
CA LEU A 234 -13.07 2.08 -5.93
C LEU A 234 -14.37 1.37 -6.30
N ALA A 235 -14.58 1.17 -7.60
CA ALA A 235 -15.83 0.65 -8.14
C ALA A 235 -16.27 -0.69 -7.51
N GLY A 236 -17.57 -0.79 -7.24
CA GLY A 236 -18.22 -1.97 -6.67
C GLY A 236 -19.61 -2.18 -7.28
N ASP A 237 -20.41 -3.02 -6.64
CA ASP A 237 -21.77 -3.34 -7.11
C ASP A 237 -22.76 -2.20 -6.95
N ASN A 238 -22.55 -1.36 -5.93
CA ASN A 238 -23.46 -0.28 -5.57
C ASN A 238 -23.24 0.95 -6.45
N ALA A 239 -24.25 1.82 -6.50
CA ALA A 239 -24.08 3.17 -7.03
C ALA A 239 -22.98 3.91 -6.25
N LEU A 240 -22.32 4.85 -6.92
CA LEU A 240 -21.32 5.68 -6.27
C LEU A 240 -21.96 6.52 -5.15
N PRO A 241 -21.25 6.71 -4.03
CA PRO A 241 -21.71 7.57 -2.95
C PRO A 241 -21.55 9.07 -3.27
N THR A 242 -20.71 9.41 -4.25
CA THR A 242 -20.53 10.78 -4.73
C THR A 242 -21.82 11.31 -5.35
N GLN A 243 -21.99 12.63 -5.32
CA GLN A 243 -23.18 13.33 -5.82
C GLN A 243 -22.77 14.49 -6.73
N THR A 244 -23.75 15.12 -7.38
CA THR A 244 -23.60 16.39 -8.13
C THR A 244 -22.33 16.45 -9.01
N ASP A 245 -21.41 17.38 -8.74
CA ASP A 245 -20.24 17.62 -9.57
C ASP A 245 -19.23 16.48 -9.48
N ALA A 246 -19.03 15.92 -8.28
CA ALA A 246 -18.17 14.76 -8.07
C ALA A 246 -18.70 13.52 -8.81
N LEU A 247 -20.00 13.25 -8.76
CA LEU A 247 -20.60 12.13 -9.49
C LEU A 247 -20.48 12.32 -11.02
N ALA A 248 -20.69 13.56 -11.50
CA ALA A 248 -20.52 13.89 -12.92
C ALA A 248 -19.06 13.68 -13.39
N LEU A 249 -18.09 13.85 -12.50
CA LEU A 249 -16.68 13.56 -12.76
C LEU A 249 -16.37 12.06 -12.73
N GLU A 250 -16.88 11.31 -11.75
CA GLU A 250 -16.50 9.91 -11.54
C GLU A 250 -17.25 8.91 -12.43
N GLN A 251 -18.57 9.09 -12.60
CA GLN A 251 -19.45 8.14 -13.26
C GLN A 251 -19.04 7.78 -14.71
N PRO A 252 -18.57 8.71 -15.55
CA PRO A 252 -18.13 8.38 -16.91
C PRO A 252 -17.06 7.28 -16.96
N PHE A 253 -16.13 7.25 -16.00
CA PHE A 253 -15.06 6.24 -15.99
C PHE A 253 -15.51 4.85 -15.57
N ILE A 254 -16.69 4.74 -14.94
CA ILE A 254 -17.36 3.48 -14.65
C ILE A 254 -18.12 3.02 -15.91
N ASP A 255 -18.82 3.94 -16.55
CA ASP A 255 -19.67 3.65 -17.72
C ASP A 255 -18.85 3.29 -18.96
N GLU A 256 -17.64 3.84 -19.10
CA GLU A 256 -16.66 3.50 -20.16
C GLU A 256 -16.11 2.07 -20.04
N GLU A 257 -16.26 1.40 -18.89
CA GLU A 257 -15.65 0.09 -18.62
C GLU A 257 -16.70 -1.00 -18.29
N PRO A 258 -17.68 -1.27 -19.18
CA PRO A 258 -18.77 -2.21 -18.91
C PRO A 258 -18.27 -3.65 -18.68
N ASP A 259 -17.19 -4.06 -19.36
CA ASP A 259 -16.56 -5.37 -19.17
C ASP A 259 -15.97 -5.49 -17.75
N LEU A 260 -15.21 -4.48 -17.28
CA LEU A 260 -14.67 -4.50 -15.92
C LEU A 260 -15.79 -4.50 -14.87
N MET A 261 -16.85 -3.73 -15.10
CA MET A 261 -18.00 -3.69 -14.20
C MET A 261 -18.79 -5.00 -14.18
N ALA A 262 -18.88 -5.72 -15.31
CA ALA A 262 -19.44 -7.06 -15.36
C ALA A 262 -18.64 -8.05 -14.50
N LEU A 263 -17.30 -7.99 -14.54
CA LEU A 263 -16.43 -8.78 -13.66
C LEU A 263 -16.65 -8.44 -12.18
N ILE A 264 -16.70 -7.15 -11.85
CA ILE A 264 -16.85 -6.66 -10.47
C ILE A 264 -18.19 -7.16 -9.90
N ARG A 265 -19.29 -6.94 -10.64
CA ARG A 265 -20.66 -7.31 -10.24
C ARG A 265 -20.93 -8.81 -10.24
N GLY A 266 -20.27 -9.54 -11.14
CA GLY A 266 -20.46 -10.98 -11.30
C GLY A 266 -19.79 -11.84 -10.23
N ASN A 267 -18.98 -11.24 -9.35
CA ASN A 267 -18.12 -11.96 -8.42
C ASN A 267 -18.58 -11.90 -6.95
N ARG A 268 -19.89 -12.08 -6.74
CA ARG A 268 -20.44 -12.51 -5.45
C ARG A 268 -20.01 -13.93 -5.07
#